data_AF-A0A6A8LFT7-F1
#
_entry.id   AF-A0A6A8LFT7-F1
#
_cell.length_a   1.000
_cell.length_b   1.000
_cell.length_c   1.000
_cell.angle_alpha   90.00
_cell.angle_beta   90.00
_cell.angle_gamma   90.00
#
_symmetry.space_group_name_H-M   'P 1'
#
loop_
_entity.id
_entity.type
_entity.pdbx_description
1 polymer ?
#
loop_
_entity_poly.entity_id
_entity_poly.type
_entity_poly.pdbx_seq_one_letter_code
_entity_poly.pdbx_strand_id
1 'polypeptide(L)' 'MRFIIGFIWTFLLTHMACYLVASMNSAAYNFKQSSVIAVVIAVLVFVLAEIMPVKQDANQH' A
#
# COMPACT_ATOMS: atom_id res chain seq x y z
N MET A 1 -0.14 16.32 1.23
CA MET A 1 -1.08 15.53 2.06
C MET A 1 -1.50 14.22 1.39
N ARG A 2 -1.95 14.22 0.12
CA ARG A 2 -2.38 13.01 -0.61
C ARG A 2 -1.35 11.87 -0.65
N PHE A 3 -0.07 12.18 -0.90
CA PHE A 3 1.00 11.16 -0.93
C PHE A 3 1.33 10.57 0.44
N ILE A 4 1.38 11.40 1.49
CA ILE A 4 1.67 10.94 2.87
C ILE A 4 0.52 10.08 3.41
N ILE A 5 -0.72 10.51 3.17
CA ILE A 5 -1.92 9.74 3.55
C ILE A 5 -1.99 8.44 2.73
N GLY A 6 -1.68 8.51 1.43
CA GLY A 6 -1.56 7.34 0.57
C GLY A 6 -0.56 6.32 1.10
N PHE A 7 0.65 6.75 1.46
CA PHE A 7 1.67 5.90 2.08
C PHE A 7 1.15 5.18 3.32
N ILE A 8 0.55 5.91 4.26
CA ILE A 8 0.04 5.35 5.52
C ILE A 8 -1.04 4.29 5.25
N TRP A 9 -1.96 4.56 4.32
CA TRP A 9 -3.01 3.62 3.95
C TRP A 9 -2.45 2.38 3.25
N THR A 10 -1.55 2.54 2.29
CA THR A 10 -0.92 1.41 1.59
C THR A 10 -0.13 0.53 2.54
N PHE A 11 0.58 1.16 3.49
CA PHE A 11 1.34 0.45 4.52
C PHE A 11 0.42 -0.36 5.44
N LEU A 12 -0.65 0.25 5.94
CA LEU A 12 -1.62 -0.40 6.83
C LEU A 12 -2.33 -1.57 6.14
N LEU A 13 -2.81 -1.37 4.90
CA LEU A 13 -3.49 -2.41 4.14
C LEU A 13 -2.55 -3.56 3.79
N THR A 14 -1.29 -3.29 3.47
CA THR A 14 -0.30 -4.34 3.19
C THR A 14 -0.02 -5.19 4.43
N HIS A 15 0.10 -4.58 5.61
CA HIS A 15 0.30 -5.30 6.86
C HIS A 15 -0.87 -6.26 7.14
N MET A 16 -2.11 -5.82 6.90
CA MET A 16 -3.30 -6.69 7.01
C MET A 16 -3.29 -7.81 5.97
N ALA A 17 -2.95 -7.52 4.71
CA ALA A 17 -2.84 -8.54 3.68
C ALA A 17 -1.79 -9.61 4.02
N CYS A 18 -0.63 -9.20 4.54
CA CYS A 18 0.42 -10.13 4.95
C CYS A 18 0.01 -10.96 6.17
N TYR A 19 -0.78 -10.40 7.09
CA TYR A 19 -1.40 -11.15 8.18
C TYR A 19 -2.38 -12.21 7.65
N LEU A 20 -3.21 -11.88 6.67
CA LEU A 20 -4.12 -12.84 6.04
C LEU A 20 -3.34 -13.98 5.37
N VAL A 21 -2.29 -13.67 4.61
CA VAL A 21 -1.44 -14.67 3.96
C VAL A 21 -0.74 -15.57 4.98
N ALA A 22 -0.23 -15.01 6.08
CA ALA A 22 0.36 -15.79 7.17
C ALA A 22 -0.67 -16.74 7.80
N SER A 23 -1.90 -16.26 8.04
CA SER A 23 -3.01 -17.05 8.56
C SER A 23 -3.39 -18.20 7.61
N MET A 24 -3.47 -17.95 6.30
CA MET A 24 -3.75 -18.96 5.28
C MET A 24 -2.68 -20.05 5.22
N ASN A 25 -1.43 -19.69 5.48
CA ASN A 25 -0.31 -20.63 5.48
C ASN A 25 -0.06 -21.29 6.84
N SER A 26 -0.92 -21.06 7.84
CA SER A 26 -0.72 -21.49 9.23
C SER A 26 0.66 -21.08 9.79
N ALA A 27 1.18 -19.95 9.31
CA ALA A 27 2.49 -19.43 9.65
C ALA A 27 2.36 -18.27 10.66
N ALA A 28 3.38 -18.12 11.51
CA ALA A 28 3.43 -16.99 12.43
C ALA A 28 3.64 -15.68 11.66
N TYR A 29 2.88 -14.65 12.00
CA TYR A 29 3.04 -13.33 11.41
C TYR A 29 4.38 -12.72 11.80
N ASN A 30 5.20 -12.41 10.80
CA ASN A 30 6.50 -11.77 11.00
C ASN A 30 6.43 -10.28 10.63
N PHE A 31 6.48 -9.41 11.65
CA PHE A 31 6.40 -7.96 11.45
C PHE A 31 7.54 -7.41 10.57
N LYS A 32 8.75 -7.95 10.71
CA LYS A 32 9.93 -7.48 9.97
C LYS A 32 9.78 -7.77 8.47
N GLN A 33 9.33 -8.97 8.13
CA GLN A 33 9.07 -9.37 6.74
C GLN A 33 7.92 -8.55 6.14
N SER A 34 6.81 -8.40 6.87
CA SER A 34 5.66 -7.60 6.42
C SER A 34 6.03 -6.13 6.19
N SER A 35 6.88 -5.54 7.03
CA SER A 35 7.33 -4.15 6.86
C SER A 35 8.18 -3.96 5.60
N VAL A 36 9.09 -4.89 5.30
CA VAL A 36 9.87 -4.84 4.04
C VAL A 36 8.95 -4.91 2.83
N ILE A 37 7.99 -5.85 2.85
CA ILE A 37 6.99 -5.99 1.77
C ILE A 37 6.14 -4.72 1.63
N ALA A 38 5.69 -4.14 2.75
CA ALA A 38 4.91 -2.91 2.75
C ALA A 38 5.64 -1.72 2.15
N VAL A 39 6.94 -1.57 2.41
CA VAL A 39 7.77 -0.53 1.77
C VAL A 39 7.87 -0.77 0.26
N VAL A 40 8.10 -2.00 -0.18
CA VAL A 40 8.17 -2.34 -1.62
C VAL A 40 6.85 -2.06 -2.32
N ILE A 41 5.71 -2.44 -1.73
CA ILE A 41 4.39 -2.17 -2.28
C ILE A 41 4.09 -0.66 -2.32
N ALA A 42 4.46 0.08 -1.27
CA ALA A 42 4.27 1.54 -1.25
C ALA A 42 5.04 2.24 -2.38
N VAL A 43 6.28 1.81 -2.66
CA VAL A 43 7.07 2.33 -3.80
C VAL A 43 6.37 2.01 -5.13
N LEU A 44 5.90 0.78 -5.32
CA LEU A 44 5.14 0.39 -6.52
C LEU A 44 3.88 1.24 -6.71
N VAL A 45 3.12 1.47 -5.65
CA VAL A 45 1.91 2.31 -5.70
C VAL A 45 2.24 3.74 -6.08
N PHE A 46 3.36 4.31 -5.62
CA PHE A 46 3.78 5.64 -6.02
C PHE A 46 4.21 5.72 -7.49
N VAL A 47 4.98 4.74 -7.96
CA VAL A 47 5.38 4.66 -9.38
C VAL A 47 4.13 4.55 -10.26
N LEU A 48 3.17 3.71 -9.89
CA LEU A 48 1.89 3.60 -10.60
C LEU A 48 1.10 4.92 -10.57
N ALA A 49 1.11 5.63 -9.43
CA ALA A 49 0.44 6.92 -9.30
C ALA A 49 1.05 8.02 -10.19
N GLU A 50 2.36 7.98 -10.46
CA GLU A 50 3.00 8.92 -11.39
C GLU A 50 2.75 8.57 -12.85
N ILE A 51 2.68 7.29 -13.18
CA ILE A 51 2.42 6.83 -14.55
C ILE A 51 0.95 7.04 -14.94
N MET A 52 0.02 6.98 -13.98
CA MET A 52 -1.40 7.23 -14.23
C MET A 52 -1.65 8.70 -14.55
N PRO A 53 -2.12 9.06 -15.77
CA PRO A 53 -2.53 10.41 -16.07
C PRO A 53 -3.86 10.69 -15.35
N VAL A 54 -3.80 11.28 -14.16
CA VAL A 54 -5.00 11.73 -13.46
C VAL A 54 -5.54 12.95 -14.21
N LYS A 55 -6.60 12.74 -15.02
CA LYS A 55 -7.36 13.83 -15.61
C LYS A 55 -8.10 14.54 -14.46
N GLN A 56 -7.62 15.72 -14.11
CA GLN A 56 -8.19 16.54 -13.05
C GLN A 56 -9.45 17.25 -13.55
N ASP A 57 -10.53 16.51 -13.80
CA ASP A 57 -11.87 17.08 -13.99
C ASP A 57 -12.61 16.99 -12.65
N ALA A 58 -12.25 17.85 -11.71
CA ALA A 58 -12.92 17.96 -10.40
C ALA A 58 -13.32 19.41 -10.08
N ASN A 59 -13.58 20.22 -11.11
CA ASN A 59 -14.07 21.60 -11.01
C ASN A 59 -15.33 21.83 -11.87
N GLN A 60 -16.28 20.91 -11.85
CA GLN A 60 -17.64 21.17 -12.32
C GLN A 60 -18.56 20.81 -11.15
N HIS A 61 -18.70 21.75 -10.21
CA HIS A 61 -19.89 22.08 -9.40
C HIS A 61 -19.46 22.97 -8.23
#